data_AF-A0A2D0KY18-F1
#
_entry.id   AF-A0A2D0KY18-F1
#
_cell.length_a   1.000
_cell.length_b   1.000
_cell.length_c   1.000
_cell.angle_alpha   90.00
_cell.angle_beta   90.00
_cell.angle_gamma   90.00
#
_symmetry.space_group_name_H-M   'P 1'
#
loop_
_entity.id
_entity.type
_entity.pdbx_description
1 polymer ?
#
loop_
_entity_poly.entity_id
_entity_poly.type
_entity_poly.pdbx_seq_one_letter_code
_entity_poly.pdbx_strand_id
1 'polypeptide(L)'
;MSSPITESLVICPASEQPTLDMDGKEVLIYNPCDGWHIGYVRFFDGEYGGIWPWIGSEFEPRYFYVAWALLPDGLKIGDAFEDQSATPEEHDRHWAARKMPNGK
;
A
#
# COMPACT_ATOMS: atom_id res chain seq x y z
N MET A 1 17.91 -17.81 3.31
CA MET A 1 16.87 -17.76 2.26
C MET A 1 15.55 -17.68 2.99
N SER A 2 14.91 -16.53 2.90
CA SER A 2 13.58 -16.32 3.48
C SER A 2 12.58 -17.25 2.81
N SER A 3 11.65 -17.79 3.59
CA SER A 3 10.60 -18.66 3.07
C SER A 3 9.43 -17.83 2.55
N PRO A 4 8.74 -18.27 1.50
CA PRO A 4 7.53 -17.59 1.05
C PRO A 4 6.49 -17.46 2.18
N ILE A 5 5.88 -16.30 2.31
CA ILE A 5 4.72 -16.06 3.18
C ILE A 5 3.47 -16.09 2.31
N THR A 6 2.44 -16.82 2.75
CA THR A 6 1.14 -16.85 2.06
C THR A 6 0.11 -16.16 2.93
N GLU A 7 -0.43 -15.07 2.41
CA GLU A 7 -1.54 -14.32 3.01
C GLU A 7 -2.75 -14.35 2.08
N SER A 8 -3.95 -14.25 2.64
CA SER A 8 -5.20 -14.20 1.86
C SER A 8 -5.84 -12.83 2.00
N LEU A 9 -6.31 -12.29 0.88
CA LEU A 9 -7.06 -11.04 0.85
C LEU A 9 -8.55 -11.33 0.65
N VAL A 10 -9.39 -10.63 1.40
CA VAL A 10 -10.83 -10.58 1.15
C VAL A 10 -11.11 -9.30 0.37
N ILE A 11 -11.66 -9.44 -0.83
CA ILE A 11 -12.02 -8.30 -1.68
C ILE A 11 -13.46 -7.89 -1.37
N CYS A 12 -13.61 -6.69 -0.82
CA CYS A 12 -14.88 -6.05 -0.49
C CYS A 12 -15.28 -5.07 -1.62
N PRO A 13 -16.58 -4.89 -1.88
CA PRO A 13 -17.05 -3.88 -2.83
C PRO A 13 -16.83 -2.47 -2.24
N ALA A 14 -16.69 -1.45 -3.09
CA ALA A 14 -16.59 -0.05 -2.65
C ALA A 14 -17.84 0.47 -1.90
N SER A 15 -18.94 -0.29 -1.89
CA SER A 15 -20.13 -0.01 -1.07
C SER A 15 -19.98 -0.42 0.39
N GLU A 16 -19.04 -1.29 0.70
CA GLU A 16 -18.75 -1.77 2.05
C GLU A 16 -17.69 -0.87 2.68
N GLN A 17 -17.96 -0.38 3.89
CA GLN A 17 -17.04 0.49 4.61
C GLN A 17 -16.08 -0.35 5.45
N PRO A 18 -14.79 0.04 5.54
CA PRO A 18 -13.88 -0.45 6.56
C PRO A 18 -14.44 -0.24 7.98
N THR A 19 -13.92 -1.03 8.92
CA THR A 19 -14.27 -0.94 10.35
C THR A 19 -13.23 -0.12 11.12
N LEU A 20 -13.61 0.41 12.29
CA LEU A 20 -12.76 1.28 13.09
C LEU A 20 -11.43 0.64 13.50
N ASP A 21 -11.36 -0.68 13.70
CA ASP A 21 -10.12 -1.39 13.99
C ASP A 21 -9.13 -1.42 12.81
N MET A 22 -9.57 -0.99 11.63
CA MET A 22 -8.73 -0.82 10.46
C MET A 22 -8.12 0.58 10.35
N ASP A 23 -8.43 1.50 11.26
CA ASP A 23 -7.89 2.86 11.22
C ASP A 23 -6.36 2.87 11.15
N GLY A 24 -5.82 3.63 10.20
CA GLY A 24 -4.40 3.72 9.89
C GLY A 24 -3.81 2.55 9.11
N LYS A 25 -4.54 1.46 8.88
CA LYS A 25 -4.05 0.29 8.13
C LYS A 25 -4.08 0.52 6.62
N GLU A 26 -3.18 -0.19 5.95
CA GLU A 26 -3.08 -0.20 4.49
C GLU A 26 -4.15 -1.07 3.85
N VAL A 27 -4.71 -0.58 2.75
CA VAL A 27 -5.66 -1.30 1.90
C VAL A 27 -5.18 -1.26 0.46
N LEU A 28 -5.48 -2.33 -0.28
CA LEU A 28 -5.34 -2.39 -1.72
C LEU A 28 -6.70 -2.03 -2.32
N ILE A 29 -6.76 -0.98 -3.13
CA ILE A 29 -7.97 -0.60 -3.86
C ILE A 29 -7.81 -0.89 -5.36
N TYR A 30 -8.91 -1.20 -6.03
CA TYR A 30 -8.95 -1.43 -7.48
C TYR A 30 -9.71 -0.33 -8.20
N ASN A 31 -8.98 0.47 -8.97
CA ASN A 31 -9.50 1.43 -9.94
C ASN A 31 -9.58 0.76 -11.33
N PRO A 32 -10.76 0.69 -11.97
CA PRO A 32 -10.89 0.12 -13.31
C PRO A 32 -10.07 0.81 -14.41
N CYS A 33 -9.68 2.08 -14.22
CA CYS A 33 -8.98 2.87 -15.22
C CYS A 33 -7.49 2.55 -15.31
N ASP A 34 -6.82 2.39 -14.16
CA ASP A 34 -5.36 2.27 -14.08
C ASP A 34 -4.85 1.19 -13.09
N GLY A 35 -5.76 0.46 -12.44
CA GLY A 35 -5.45 -0.76 -11.70
C GLY A 35 -5.36 -0.57 -10.19
N TRP A 36 -4.36 -1.19 -9.57
CA TRP A 36 -4.25 -1.32 -8.12
C TRP A 36 -3.54 -0.10 -7.50
N HIS A 37 -4.09 0.39 -6.37
CA HIS A 37 -3.49 1.47 -5.59
C HIS A 37 -3.44 1.12 -4.11
N ILE A 38 -2.48 1.71 -3.40
CA ILE A 38 -2.39 1.62 -1.95
C ILE A 38 -3.10 2.81 -1.32
N GLY A 39 -4.02 2.53 -0.42
CA GLY A 39 -4.68 3.52 0.43
C GLY A 39 -4.51 3.21 1.90
N TYR A 40 -4.85 4.19 2.73
CA TYR A 40 -4.85 4.12 4.19
C TYR A 40 -6.26 4.42 4.67
N VAL A 41 -6.81 3.53 5.49
CA VAL A 41 -8.10 3.78 6.15
C VAL A 41 -7.92 4.90 7.16
N ARG A 42 -8.87 5.83 7.19
CA ARG A 42 -8.90 6.92 8.17
C ARG A 42 -10.24 6.95 8.89
N PHE A 43 -10.19 7.08 10.21
CA PHE A 43 -11.31 7.46 11.04
C PHE A 43 -11.02 8.79 11.74
N PHE A 44 -12.03 9.64 11.84
CA PHE A 44 -11.98 10.92 12.56
C PHE A 44 -13.06 10.91 13.63
N ASP A 45 -12.69 11.09 14.89
CA ASP A 45 -13.61 11.05 16.03
C ASP A 45 -14.50 9.79 16.08
N GLY A 46 -13.99 8.66 15.59
CA GLY A 46 -14.70 7.38 15.52
C GLY A 46 -15.61 7.22 14.30
N GLU A 47 -15.71 8.22 13.42
CA GLU A 47 -16.46 8.15 12.17
C GLU A 47 -15.54 7.83 10.99
N TYR A 48 -16.07 7.08 10.01
CA TYR A 48 -15.31 6.70 8.82
C TYR A 48 -15.01 7.94 7.96
N GLY A 49 -13.72 8.25 7.82
CA GLY A 49 -13.19 9.41 7.11
C GLY A 49 -12.69 9.13 5.69
N GLY A 50 -12.81 7.89 5.20
CA GLY A 50 -12.42 7.52 3.84
C GLY A 50 -11.15 6.68 3.74
N ILE A 51 -10.77 6.36 2.50
CA ILE A 51 -9.47 5.73 2.17
C ILE A 51 -8.64 6.75 1.42
N TRP A 52 -7.43 7.02 1.92
CA TRP A 52 -6.57 8.10 1.42
C TRP A 52 -5.25 7.55 0.91
N PRO A 53 -4.65 8.11 -0.15
CA PRO A 53 -3.25 7.84 -0.46
C PRO A 53 -2.34 8.38 0.66
N TRP A 54 -1.04 8.04 0.59
CA TRP A 54 -0.05 8.64 1.48
C TRP A 54 -0.04 10.17 1.40
N ILE A 55 -0.24 10.72 0.19
CA ILE A 55 -0.36 12.15 -0.07
C ILE A 55 -1.40 12.40 -1.17
N GLY A 56 -2.24 13.40 -0.99
CA GLY A 56 -3.24 13.80 -1.98
C GLY A 56 -4.67 13.78 -1.42
N SER A 57 -5.62 13.56 -2.31
CA SER A 57 -7.05 13.53 -2.01
C SER A 57 -7.55 12.12 -1.76
N GLU A 58 -8.67 12.00 -1.04
CA GLU A 58 -9.36 10.74 -0.83
C GLU A 58 -9.58 9.97 -2.14
N PHE A 59 -9.47 8.64 -2.07
CA PHE A 59 -10.01 7.78 -3.10
C PHE A 59 -11.51 7.66 -2.89
N GLU A 60 -12.31 8.31 -3.74
CA GLU A 60 -13.77 8.28 -3.60
C GLU A 60 -14.35 6.89 -3.99
N PRO A 61 -15.16 6.26 -3.12
CA PRO A 61 -15.77 4.97 -3.43
C PRO A 61 -16.72 5.09 -4.62
N ARG A 62 -16.71 4.09 -5.50
CA ARG A 62 -17.55 3.97 -6.72
C ARG A 62 -17.23 4.97 -7.85
N TYR A 63 -16.49 6.04 -7.55
CA TYR A 63 -16.00 6.99 -8.55
C TYR A 63 -14.56 6.69 -8.94
N PHE A 64 -13.68 6.56 -7.94
CA PHE A 64 -12.28 6.23 -8.16
C PHE A 64 -12.03 4.72 -8.15
N TYR A 65 -12.61 3.98 -7.20
CA TYR A 65 -12.40 2.54 -7.09
C TYR A 65 -13.71 1.78 -6.91
N VAL A 66 -13.71 0.51 -7.33
CA VAL A 66 -14.90 -0.38 -7.26
C VAL A 66 -14.77 -1.49 -6.22
N ALA A 67 -13.54 -1.79 -5.79
CA ALA A 67 -13.26 -2.82 -4.79
C ALA A 67 -12.04 -2.46 -3.96
N TRP A 68 -11.98 -3.00 -2.74
CA TRP A 68 -10.86 -2.82 -1.82
C TRP A 68 -10.60 -4.09 -0.99
N ALA A 69 -9.41 -4.23 -0.44
CA ALA A 69 -9.04 -5.32 0.46
C ALA A 69 -8.07 -4.80 1.52
N LEU A 70 -8.22 -5.24 2.78
CA LEU A 70 -7.25 -4.96 3.85
C LEU A 70 -5.95 -5.71 3.58
N LEU A 71 -4.82 -5.00 3.59
CA LEU A 71 -3.51 -5.62 3.44
C LEU A 71 -3.01 -6.22 4.77
N PRO A 72 -2.17 -7.27 4.70
CA PRO A 72 -1.43 -7.74 5.86
C PRO A 72 -0.56 -6.63 6.44
N ASP A 73 -0.14 -6.81 7.69
CA ASP A 73 0.76 -5.89 8.37
C ASP A 73 2.11 -5.80 7.64
N GLY A 74 2.32 -4.68 6.91
CA GLY A 74 3.50 -4.45 6.09
C GLY A 74 4.80 -4.46 6.87
N LEU A 75 4.79 -4.07 8.16
CA LEU A 75 5.97 -4.14 9.02
C LEU A 75 6.38 -5.58 9.27
N LYS A 76 5.41 -6.46 9.57
CA LYS A 76 5.70 -7.90 9.76
C LYS A 76 6.24 -8.55 8.49
N ILE A 77 5.72 -8.18 7.32
CA ILE A 77 6.21 -8.66 6.04
C ILE A 77 7.64 -8.15 5.79
N GLY A 78 7.90 -6.87 6.08
CA GLY A 78 9.22 -6.26 5.97
C GLY A 78 10.26 -6.94 6.85
N ASP A 79 9.96 -7.12 8.13
CA ASP A 79 10.84 -7.80 9.10
C ASP A 79 11.16 -9.24 8.67
N ALA A 80 10.16 -9.96 8.14
CA ALA A 80 10.34 -11.35 7.72
C ALA A 80 11.24 -11.51 6.48
N PHE A 81 11.42 -10.44 5.70
CA PHE A 81 12.27 -10.41 4.51
C PHE A 81 13.45 -9.43 4.66
N GLU A 82 13.78 -9.00 5.87
CA GLU A 82 14.87 -8.06 6.13
C GLU A 82 16.21 -8.58 5.58
N ASP A 83 16.43 -9.90 5.60
CA ASP A 83 17.62 -10.55 5.05
C ASP A 83 17.70 -10.52 3.51
N GLN A 84 16.65 -10.07 2.82
CA GLN A 84 16.61 -9.84 1.38
C GLN A 84 16.80 -8.36 1.01
N SER A 85 17.04 -7.50 2.00
CA SER A 85 17.38 -6.09 1.75
C SER A 85 18.65 -5.98 0.91
N ALA A 86 18.72 -4.97 0.05
CA ALA A 86 19.90 -4.71 -0.76
C ALA A 86 21.15 -4.59 0.13
N THR A 87 22.25 -5.23 -0.27
CA THR A 87 23.53 -5.03 0.40
C THR A 87 23.99 -3.57 0.24
N PRO A 88 24.86 -3.05 1.12
CA PRO A 88 25.38 -1.68 0.99
C PRO A 88 25.99 -1.41 -0.40
N GLU A 89 26.70 -2.38 -0.97
CA GLU A 89 27.29 -2.27 -2.30
C GLU A 89 26.25 -2.18 -3.43
N GLU A 90 25.16 -2.95 -3.34
CA GLU A 90 24.05 -2.89 -4.31
C GLU A 90 23.29 -1.58 -4.20
N HIS A 91 23.07 -1.12 -2.97
CA HIS A 91 22.44 0.17 -2.69
C HIS A 91 23.26 1.33 -3.25
N ASP A 92 24.57 1.37 -2.98
CA ASP A 92 25.47 2.40 -3.48
C ASP A 92 25.55 2.39 -5.02
N ARG A 93 25.61 1.20 -5.63
CA ARG A 93 25.58 1.05 -7.09
C ARG A 93 24.29 1.61 -7.68
N HIS A 94 23.14 1.31 -7.07
CA HIS A 94 21.85 1.83 -7.52
C HIS A 94 21.83 3.37 -7.52
N TRP A 95 22.26 3.99 -6.43
CA TRP A 95 22.23 5.45 -6.32
C TRP A 95 23.34 6.16 -7.11
N ALA A 96 24.52 5.55 -7.26
CA ALA A 96 25.58 6.08 -8.11
C ALA A 96 25.13 6.16 -9.58
N ALA A 97 24.42 5.14 -10.09
CA ALA A 97 23.86 5.15 -11.44
C ALA A 97 22.84 6.27 -11.66
N ARG A 98 22.10 6.69 -10.62
CA ARG A 98 21.12 7.77 -10.69
C ARG A 98 21.72 9.18 -10.53
N LYS A 99 22.94 9.29 -10.00
CA LYS A 99 23.69 10.54 -9.88
C LYS A 99 24.44 10.91 -11.15
N MET A 100 24.57 9.99 -12.11
CA MET A 100 25.02 10.37 -13.45
C MET A 100 23.92 11.26 -14.07
N PRO A 101 24.22 12.51 -14.45
CA PRO A 101 23.24 13.32 -15.14
C PRO A 101 22.85 12.55 -16.40
N ASN A 102 21.55 12.35 -16.62
CA ASN A 102 21.06 12.04 -17.95
C ASN A 102 21.62 13.14 -18.86
N GLY A 103 22.67 12.80 -19.62
CA GLY A 103 23.29 13.71 -20.54
C GLY A 103 22.27 14.09 -21.61
N LYS A 104 21.61 15.23 -21.40
CA LYS A 104 21.04 16.12 -22.41
C LYS A 104 20.99 17.53 -21.82
#